data_AF-A0A832C1G2-F1
#
_entry.id   AF-A0A832C1G2-F1
#
_cell.length_a   1.000
_cell.length_b   1.000
_cell.length_c   1.000
_cell.angle_alpha   90.00
_cell.angle_beta   90.00
_cell.angle_gamma   90.00
#
_symmetry.space_group_name_H-M   'P 1'
#
loop_
_entity.id
_entity.type
_entity.pdbx_description
1 polymer ?
#
loop_
_entity_poly.entity_id
_entity_poly.type
_entity_poly.pdbx_seq_one_letter_code
_entity_poly.pdbx_strand_id
1 'polypeptide(L)'
;MHLAEQYRQSRQGENLQTTSKSEGHHPQTIPPAWKSKRLLPLDALRGLIIVLMALDHTSYYLAGIHPEEFWGLPLPQYSTALAFLTRWLTHLAAPGFFFLMGTAMILFADSRQALGWSKGKIIRFFALRGALLILIQVLVVNPAWLLASPTLVVKLPGGDGEAFWLYHAGVLYGLGATMIVAAFGLNLDSKVLAAVSGATILAVQLLMPSPEKVAIPYSPLARLLLIPGQTGRLQVYYPLLPWLGLVGMGIIFGQQLLRDRKRAYQYALIFGLAFLLLFGAMRYFTSIGDFHPVDKSSWMGFLNVTKYPPSLMFILLTIGLNLILLYGLAKAGDRLATWGAPLLTFGRVALFFYVVHLYLYGFIGLAIPDVSLAMVYPWCLVGLLLLYPLCIWYGNFKQQTSPQSLWRLF
;
A
#
# COMPACT_ATOMS: atom_id res chain seq x y z
N MET A 1 -59.06 -65.12 -2.36
CA MET A 1 -57.81 -65.18 -1.58
C MET A 1 -56.74 -66.01 -2.32
N HIS A 2 -56.48 -65.96 -3.64
CA HIS A 2 -56.63 -64.92 -4.68
C HIS A 2 -56.31 -63.52 -4.14
N LEU A 3 -55.21 -62.90 -4.58
CA LEU A 3 -54.72 -61.52 -4.28
C LEU A 3 -53.60 -61.33 -3.22
N ALA A 4 -52.66 -62.28 -3.02
CA ALA A 4 -51.47 -61.97 -2.20
C ALA A 4 -50.11 -62.48 -2.73
N GLU A 5 -50.06 -63.49 -3.60
CA GLU A 5 -48.77 -64.01 -4.11
C GLU A 5 -48.42 -63.62 -5.55
N GLN A 6 -49.34 -62.99 -6.28
CA GLN A 6 -49.08 -62.47 -7.64
C GLN A 6 -48.52 -61.03 -7.69
N TYR A 7 -48.31 -60.38 -6.53
CA TYR A 7 -47.86 -58.98 -6.45
C TYR A 7 -46.33 -58.82 -6.26
N ARG A 8 -45.55 -59.91 -6.22
CA ARG A 8 -44.10 -59.87 -5.98
C ARG A 8 -43.22 -60.27 -7.16
N GLN A 9 -43.78 -60.63 -8.32
CA GLN A 9 -42.99 -61.06 -9.49
C GLN A 9 -43.29 -60.30 -10.80
N SER A 10 -44.18 -59.30 -10.78
CA SER A 10 -44.59 -58.54 -11.98
C SER A 10 -43.79 -57.25 -12.25
N ARG A 11 -42.56 -57.11 -11.73
CA ARG A 11 -41.70 -55.94 -12.02
C ARG A 11 -40.28 -56.27 -12.49
N GLN A 12 -40.07 -57.47 -13.03
CA GLN A 12 -38.87 -57.81 -13.79
C GLN A 12 -39.27 -58.21 -15.22
N GLY A 13 -39.04 -57.30 -16.17
CA GLY A 13 -38.94 -57.61 -17.59
C GLY A 13 -40.16 -57.26 -18.45
N GLU A 14 -40.17 -56.03 -18.98
CA GLU A 14 -40.69 -55.62 -20.31
C GLU A 14 -40.69 -54.07 -20.34
N ASN A 15 -40.32 -53.35 -21.39
CA ASN A 15 -39.58 -53.69 -22.60
C ASN A 15 -38.98 -52.37 -23.13
N LEU A 16 -38.08 -52.51 -24.09
CA LEU A 16 -37.32 -51.48 -24.78
C LEU A 16 -38.15 -50.29 -25.34
N GLN A 17 -37.51 -49.12 -25.24
CA GLN A 17 -37.44 -48.02 -26.23
C GLN A 17 -38.72 -47.28 -26.65
N THR A 18 -38.83 -46.01 -26.21
CA THR A 18 -39.06 -44.86 -27.09
C THR A 18 -38.57 -43.55 -26.43
N THR A 19 -37.53 -42.98 -27.04
CA THR A 19 -37.19 -41.55 -27.17
C THR A 19 -37.82 -40.53 -26.21
N SER A 20 -37.01 -40.04 -25.26
CA SER A 20 -36.90 -38.61 -24.93
C SER A 20 -35.67 -38.40 -24.05
N LYS A 21 -34.61 -37.82 -24.63
CA LYS A 21 -33.47 -37.31 -23.84
C LYS A 21 -33.99 -36.14 -23.00
N SER A 22 -34.44 -36.40 -21.77
CA SER A 22 -34.46 -35.35 -20.76
C SER A 22 -33.02 -35.18 -20.28
N GLU A 23 -32.31 -34.23 -20.91
CA GLU A 23 -31.09 -33.67 -20.34
C GLU A 23 -31.45 -33.14 -18.95
N GLY A 24 -31.15 -33.94 -17.94
CA GLY A 24 -31.14 -33.50 -16.56
C GLY A 24 -30.13 -32.37 -16.47
N HIS A 25 -30.65 -31.14 -16.47
CA HIS A 25 -29.91 -29.93 -16.17
C HIS A 25 -29.49 -30.04 -14.70
N HIS A 26 -28.42 -30.81 -14.43
CA HIS A 26 -27.66 -30.61 -13.21
C HIS A 26 -27.34 -29.12 -13.20
N PRO A 27 -27.78 -28.34 -12.19
CA PRO A 27 -27.28 -26.99 -12.05
C PRO A 27 -25.76 -27.17 -11.93
N GLN A 28 -25.04 -26.81 -13.01
CA GLN A 28 -23.61 -26.66 -12.93
C GLN A 28 -23.42 -25.64 -11.81
N THR A 29 -23.05 -26.13 -10.64
CA THR A 29 -22.64 -25.28 -9.54
C THR A 29 -21.41 -24.57 -10.08
N ILE A 30 -21.61 -23.38 -10.63
CA ILE A 30 -20.54 -22.48 -11.04
C ILE A 30 -19.65 -22.41 -9.80
N PRO A 31 -18.41 -22.92 -9.85
CA PRO A 31 -17.51 -22.84 -8.73
C PRO A 31 -17.47 -21.37 -8.33
N PRO A 32 -17.67 -21.04 -7.04
CA PRO A 32 -17.84 -19.64 -6.68
C PRO A 32 -16.59 -18.89 -7.14
N ALA A 33 -16.81 -17.76 -7.82
CA ALA A 33 -15.81 -17.02 -8.62
C ALA A 33 -14.56 -16.53 -7.84
N TRP A 34 -14.44 -16.88 -6.56
CA TRP A 34 -13.31 -16.59 -5.69
C TRP A 34 -12.20 -17.64 -5.71
N LYS A 35 -12.33 -18.76 -6.45
CA LYS A 35 -11.19 -19.64 -6.80
C LYS A 35 -10.31 -19.05 -7.92
N SER A 36 -10.29 -17.73 -8.09
CA SER A 36 -9.15 -17.10 -8.78
C SER A 36 -7.91 -17.45 -7.94
N LYS A 37 -6.88 -18.04 -8.56
CA LYS A 37 -5.61 -18.33 -7.87
C LYS A 37 -5.16 -17.03 -7.20
N ARG A 38 -5.27 -16.96 -5.87
CA ARG A 38 -4.98 -15.76 -5.08
C ARG A 38 -3.60 -15.24 -5.45
N LEU A 39 -3.46 -13.91 -5.54
CA LEU A 39 -2.20 -13.27 -5.89
C LEU A 39 -1.30 -13.16 -4.66
N LEU A 40 -0.80 -14.31 -4.19
CA LEU A 40 0.07 -14.42 -3.02
C LEU A 40 1.25 -13.44 -3.03
N PRO A 41 1.92 -13.16 -4.17
CA PRO A 41 3.04 -12.20 -4.18
C PRO A 41 2.64 -10.77 -3.79
N LEU A 42 1.43 -10.33 -4.17
CA LEU A 42 0.94 -8.99 -3.80
C LEU A 42 0.65 -8.90 -2.30
N ASP A 43 0.03 -9.93 -1.73
CA ASP A 43 -0.25 -9.98 -0.29
C ASP A 43 1.06 -10.09 0.51
N ALA A 44 2.01 -10.90 0.06
CA ALA A 44 3.30 -11.03 0.73
C ALA A 44 4.13 -9.75 0.67
N LEU A 45 4.16 -9.05 -0.47
CA LEU A 45 4.84 -7.76 -0.55
C LEU A 45 4.17 -6.74 0.38
N ARG A 46 2.83 -6.68 0.38
CA ARG A 46 2.07 -5.82 1.31
C ARG A 46 2.40 -6.15 2.77
N GLY A 47 2.53 -7.44 3.11
CA GLY A 47 2.93 -7.92 4.43
C GLY A 47 4.36 -7.57 4.80
N LEU A 48 5.31 -7.67 3.86
CA LEU A 48 6.70 -7.28 4.08
C LEU A 48 6.79 -5.79 4.37
N ILE A 49 6.19 -4.96 3.50
CA ILE A 49 6.30 -3.51 3.66
C ILE A 49 5.56 -2.99 4.91
N ILE A 50 4.48 -3.65 5.35
CA ILE A 50 3.81 -3.26 6.60
C ILE A 50 4.62 -3.63 7.84
N VAL A 51 5.41 -4.71 7.79
CA VAL A 51 6.38 -5.07 8.84
C VAL A 51 7.52 -4.05 8.89
N LEU A 52 8.06 -3.64 7.74
CA LEU A 52 9.07 -2.58 7.69
C LEU A 52 8.53 -1.26 8.25
N MET A 53 7.33 -0.85 7.82
CA MET A 53 6.67 0.34 8.37
C MET A 53 6.43 0.23 9.90
N ALA A 54 6.10 -0.95 10.42
CA ALA A 54 5.99 -1.15 11.86
C ALA A 54 7.32 -0.91 12.60
N LEU A 55 8.45 -1.28 12.01
CA LEU A 55 9.79 -0.98 12.56
C LEU A 55 10.03 0.54 12.63
N ASP A 56 9.67 1.26 11.56
CA ASP A 56 9.76 2.74 11.51
C ASP A 56 8.94 3.39 12.63
N HIS A 57 7.70 2.95 12.81
CA HIS A 57 6.81 3.52 13.81
C HIS A 57 7.19 3.09 15.24
N THR A 58 7.79 1.90 15.43
CA THR A 58 8.36 1.51 16.72
C THR A 58 9.54 2.43 17.09
N SER A 59 10.39 2.76 16.12
CA SER A 59 11.48 3.74 16.30
C SER A 59 10.93 5.12 16.68
N TYR A 60 9.85 5.56 16.04
CA TYR A 60 9.18 6.81 16.36
C TYR A 60 8.64 6.83 17.80
N TYR A 61 7.82 5.86 18.18
CA TYR A 61 7.15 5.87 19.49
C TYR A 61 8.09 5.59 20.67
N LEU A 62 9.03 4.65 20.53
CA LEU A 62 9.85 4.21 21.66
C LEU A 62 11.20 4.92 21.72
N ALA A 63 11.81 5.27 20.59
CA ALA A 63 13.14 5.88 20.56
C ALA A 63 13.12 7.39 20.25
N GLY A 64 11.95 7.95 19.87
CA GLY A 64 11.86 9.35 19.44
C GLY A 64 12.61 9.63 18.13
N ILE A 65 13.00 8.60 17.39
CA ILE A 65 13.79 8.72 16.16
C ILE A 65 12.88 8.49 14.96
N HIS A 66 12.61 9.57 14.22
CA HIS A 66 11.97 9.51 12.92
C HIS A 66 12.49 10.66 12.04
N PRO A 67 13.61 10.42 11.32
CA PRO A 67 14.18 11.41 10.43
C PRO A 67 13.19 11.81 9.33
N GLU A 68 13.31 13.06 8.89
CA GLU A 68 12.41 13.62 7.89
C GLU A 68 13.19 14.12 6.67
N GLU A 69 12.87 13.57 5.51
CA GLU A 69 13.56 13.86 4.27
C GLU A 69 12.73 14.85 3.43
N PHE A 70 12.50 16.05 3.97
CA PHE A 70 11.76 17.14 3.30
C PHE A 70 12.63 17.90 2.31
N TRP A 71 12.09 18.21 1.13
CA TRP A 71 12.76 18.85 0.00
C TRP A 71 13.48 20.19 0.28
N GLY A 72 13.07 20.92 1.30
CA GLY A 72 13.62 22.24 1.65
C GLY A 72 14.36 22.27 2.99
N LEU A 73 14.55 21.11 3.63
CA LEU A 73 15.28 20.97 4.89
C LEU A 73 16.50 20.07 4.66
N PRO A 74 17.63 20.29 5.37
CA PRO A 74 18.79 19.42 5.23
C PRO A 74 18.43 17.94 5.42
N LEU A 75 18.87 17.09 4.49
CA LEU A 75 18.68 15.64 4.63
C LEU A 75 19.34 15.13 5.92
N PRO A 76 18.74 14.13 6.59
CA PRO A 76 19.27 13.60 7.83
C PRO A 76 20.65 12.97 7.61
N GLN A 77 21.57 13.24 8.53
CA GLN A 77 22.88 12.61 8.59
C GLN A 77 22.85 11.46 9.59
N TYR A 78 23.53 10.37 9.25
CA TYR A 78 23.53 9.14 10.05
C TYR A 78 24.94 8.84 10.53
N SER A 79 25.10 8.70 11.85
CA SER A 79 26.37 8.33 12.47
C SER A 79 26.70 6.84 12.35
N THR A 80 25.70 6.00 12.07
CA THR A 80 25.88 4.54 11.95
C THR A 80 25.11 3.96 10.78
N ALA A 81 25.66 2.89 10.18
CA ALA A 81 25.00 2.12 9.13
C ALA A 81 23.66 1.51 9.62
N LEU A 82 23.57 1.13 10.89
CA LEU A 82 22.37 0.57 11.48
C LEU A 82 21.21 1.58 11.47
N ALA A 83 21.46 2.81 11.89
CA ALA A 83 20.46 3.89 11.86
C ALA A 83 20.02 4.21 10.43
N PHE A 84 20.98 4.32 9.51
CA PHE A 84 20.69 4.55 8.09
C PHE A 84 19.83 3.43 7.49
N LEU A 85 20.26 2.17 7.62
CA LEU A 85 19.55 1.03 7.03
C LEU A 85 18.17 0.83 7.63
N THR A 86 18.00 1.12 8.93
CA THR A 86 16.68 1.06 9.59
C THR A 86 15.71 2.01 8.91
N ARG A 87 16.10 3.28 8.70
CA ARG A 87 15.24 4.26 8.03
C ARG A 87 15.13 4.00 6.52
N TRP A 88 16.22 3.65 5.87
CA TRP A 88 16.27 3.45 4.42
C TRP A 88 15.39 2.27 3.96
N LEU A 89 15.35 1.16 4.70
CA LEU A 89 14.50 0.02 4.36
C LEU A 89 13.00 0.36 4.45
N THR A 90 12.61 1.27 5.35
CA THR A 90 11.20 1.65 5.56
C THR A 90 10.69 2.58 4.47
N HIS A 91 11.58 3.20 3.68
CA HIS A 91 11.23 3.95 2.48
C HIS A 91 10.44 3.13 1.45
N LEU A 92 10.57 1.81 1.45
CA LEU A 92 9.80 0.92 0.57
C LEU A 92 8.29 0.99 0.83
N ALA A 93 7.88 1.36 2.04
CA ALA A 93 6.50 1.24 2.49
C ALA A 93 5.54 2.12 1.70
N ALA A 94 5.74 3.44 1.72
CA ALA A 94 4.77 4.33 1.10
C ALA A 94 4.64 4.08 -0.42
N PRO A 95 5.71 4.12 -1.24
CA PRO A 95 5.59 3.82 -2.68
C PRO A 95 5.00 2.45 -2.97
N GLY A 96 5.39 1.43 -2.18
CA GLY A 96 4.83 0.09 -2.26
C GLY A 96 3.32 0.07 -2.03
N PHE A 97 2.82 0.77 -1.01
CA PHE A 97 1.37 0.84 -0.73
C PHE A 97 0.59 1.57 -1.82
N PHE A 98 1.07 2.71 -2.34
CA PHE A 98 0.40 3.43 -3.43
C PHE A 98 0.36 2.60 -4.71
N PHE A 99 1.47 1.95 -5.06
CA PHE A 99 1.56 1.05 -6.21
C PHE A 99 0.61 -0.16 -6.04
N LEU A 100 0.68 -0.87 -4.92
CA LEU A 100 -0.16 -2.03 -4.64
C LEU A 100 -1.65 -1.68 -4.55
N MET A 101 -1.99 -0.47 -4.08
CA MET A 101 -3.35 0.04 -4.09
C MET A 101 -3.85 0.19 -5.53
N GLY A 102 -3.09 0.85 -6.41
CA GLY A 102 -3.45 0.98 -7.83
C GLY A 102 -3.64 -0.38 -8.52
N THR A 103 -2.74 -1.34 -8.24
CA THR A 103 -2.88 -2.72 -8.72
C THR A 103 -4.16 -3.37 -8.20
N ALA A 104 -4.47 -3.23 -6.91
CA ALA A 104 -5.69 -3.79 -6.33
C ALA A 104 -6.97 -3.14 -6.89
N MET A 105 -6.93 -1.84 -7.19
CA MET A 105 -8.08 -1.12 -7.73
C MET A 105 -8.53 -1.68 -9.08
N ILE A 106 -7.60 -1.89 -10.02
CA ILE A 106 -7.95 -2.41 -11.34
C ILE A 106 -8.36 -3.88 -11.32
N LEU A 107 -7.70 -4.70 -10.50
CA LEU A 107 -8.08 -6.10 -10.30
C LEU A 107 -9.48 -6.23 -9.68
N PHE A 108 -9.82 -5.34 -8.73
CA PHE A 108 -11.16 -5.28 -8.17
C PHE A 108 -12.17 -4.80 -9.20
N ALA A 109 -11.86 -3.73 -9.95
CA ALA A 109 -12.75 -3.20 -10.98
C ALA A 109 -13.09 -4.26 -12.02
N ASP A 110 -12.10 -4.97 -12.55
CA ASP A 110 -12.26 -6.08 -13.50
C ASP A 110 -13.17 -7.18 -12.94
N SER A 111 -12.89 -7.64 -11.71
CA SER A 111 -13.72 -8.64 -11.03
C SER A 111 -15.18 -8.19 -10.83
N ARG A 112 -15.43 -6.89 -10.59
CA ARG A 112 -16.79 -6.36 -10.41
C ARG A 112 -17.51 -6.10 -11.73
N GLN A 113 -16.79 -5.69 -12.77
CA GLN A 113 -17.34 -5.56 -14.12
C GLN A 113 -17.81 -6.92 -14.64
N ALA A 114 -17.04 -7.99 -14.40
CA ALA A 114 -17.45 -9.36 -14.72
C ALA A 114 -18.74 -9.81 -14.00
N LEU A 115 -19.10 -9.15 -12.89
CA LEU A 115 -20.35 -9.36 -12.14
C LEU A 115 -21.43 -8.31 -12.48
N GLY A 116 -21.28 -7.57 -13.59
CA GLY A 116 -22.26 -6.61 -14.09
C GLY A 116 -22.28 -5.26 -13.38
N TRP A 117 -21.25 -4.89 -12.59
CA TRP A 117 -21.21 -3.55 -11.99
C TRP A 117 -20.94 -2.48 -13.05
N SER A 118 -21.76 -1.43 -13.04
CA SER A 118 -21.54 -0.26 -13.90
C SER A 118 -20.29 0.52 -13.49
N LYS A 119 -19.71 1.27 -14.45
CA LYS A 119 -18.55 2.16 -14.20
C LYS A 119 -18.82 3.14 -13.06
N GLY A 120 -19.99 3.77 -13.03
CA GLY A 120 -20.39 4.70 -11.96
C GLY A 120 -20.45 4.04 -10.58
N LYS A 121 -20.90 2.78 -10.49
CA LYS A 121 -20.91 2.03 -9.23
C LYS A 121 -19.49 1.77 -8.70
N ILE A 122 -18.54 1.47 -9.59
CA ILE A 122 -17.13 1.26 -9.23
C ILE A 122 -16.48 2.57 -8.78
N ILE A 123 -16.71 3.67 -9.50
CA ILE A 123 -16.20 5.00 -9.10
C ILE A 123 -16.76 5.39 -7.73
N ARG A 124 -18.07 5.24 -7.51
CA ARG A 124 -18.69 5.52 -6.21
C ARG A 124 -18.11 4.65 -5.09
N PHE A 125 -17.85 3.37 -5.36
CA PHE A 125 -17.23 2.47 -4.39
C PHE A 125 -15.85 2.97 -3.94
N PHE A 126 -14.98 3.32 -4.88
CA PHE A 126 -13.65 3.85 -4.55
C PHE A 126 -13.70 5.25 -3.95
N ALA A 127 -14.65 6.09 -4.36
CA ALA A 127 -14.84 7.40 -3.78
C ALA A 127 -15.22 7.31 -2.29
N LEU A 128 -16.17 6.43 -1.96
CA LEU A 128 -16.58 6.16 -0.57
C LEU A 128 -15.44 5.56 0.24
N ARG A 129 -14.70 4.59 -0.32
CA ARG A 129 -13.56 3.96 0.34
C ARG A 129 -12.43 4.97 0.61
N GLY A 130 -12.12 5.82 -0.36
CA GLY A 130 -11.11 6.87 -0.22
C GLY A 130 -11.50 7.92 0.80
N ALA A 131 -12.77 8.37 0.79
CA ALA A 131 -13.30 9.28 1.81
C ALA A 131 -13.23 8.66 3.22
N LEU A 132 -13.50 7.36 3.33
CA LEU A 132 -13.42 6.63 4.60
C LEU A 132 -11.97 6.49 5.10
N LEU A 133 -10.99 6.30 4.21
CA LEU A 133 -9.56 6.34 4.58
C LEU A 133 -9.15 7.72 5.11
N ILE A 134 -9.62 8.80 4.46
CA ILE A 134 -9.40 10.16 4.94
C ILE A 134 -10.07 10.34 6.30
N LEU A 135 -11.30 9.87 6.49
CA LEU A 135 -12.00 9.97 7.78
C LEU A 135 -11.25 9.22 8.90
N ILE A 136 -10.75 8.01 8.62
CA ILE A 136 -9.92 7.24 9.57
C ILE A 136 -8.61 7.96 9.87
N GLN A 137 -8.00 8.63 8.89
CA GLN A 137 -6.81 9.47 9.13
C GLN A 137 -7.11 10.48 10.24
N VAL A 138 -8.21 11.23 10.11
CA VAL A 138 -8.56 12.29 11.07
C VAL A 138 -8.97 11.74 12.43
N LEU A 139 -9.87 10.77 12.44
CA LEU A 139 -10.56 10.37 13.67
C LEU A 139 -9.80 9.32 14.48
N VAL A 140 -8.94 8.53 13.84
CA VAL A 140 -8.32 7.35 14.45
C VAL A 140 -6.80 7.44 14.41
N VAL A 141 -6.23 7.79 13.27
CA VAL A 141 -4.77 7.77 13.09
C VAL A 141 -4.11 8.99 13.71
N ASN A 142 -4.73 10.16 13.56
CA ASN A 142 -4.22 11.40 14.15
C ASN A 142 -4.11 11.32 15.68
N PRO A 143 -5.13 10.87 16.44
CA PRO A 143 -4.99 10.64 17.87
C PRO A 143 -3.87 9.64 18.23
N ALA A 144 -3.63 8.62 17.41
CA ALA A 144 -2.58 7.64 17.69
C ALA A 144 -1.18 8.28 17.65
N TRP A 145 -0.92 9.18 16.69
CA TRP A 145 0.35 9.91 16.61
C TRP A 145 0.62 10.78 17.84
N LEU A 146 -0.42 11.26 18.52
CA LEU A 146 -0.28 12.05 19.75
C LEU A 146 0.16 11.22 20.96
N LEU A 147 0.20 9.89 20.85
CA LEU A 147 0.73 9.00 21.90
C LEU A 147 2.26 8.99 21.94
N ALA A 148 2.95 9.59 20.96
CA ALA A 148 4.39 9.74 21.01
C ALA A 148 4.83 10.81 22.03
N SER A 149 6.08 10.71 22.49
CA SER A 149 6.62 11.59 23.54
C SER A 149 6.39 13.08 23.22
N PRO A 150 5.85 13.87 24.17
CA PRO A 150 5.53 15.28 23.97
C PRO A 150 6.75 16.20 23.75
N THR A 151 7.98 15.66 23.84
CA THR A 151 9.22 16.39 23.55
C THR A 151 9.56 16.47 22.07
N LEU A 152 8.84 15.75 21.20
CA LEU A 152 9.10 15.73 19.76
C LEU A 152 8.61 17.01 19.06
N VAL A 153 9.41 18.08 19.13
CA VAL A 153 9.20 19.28 18.33
C VAL A 153 9.79 19.07 16.95
N VAL A 154 8.93 18.78 15.98
CA VAL A 154 9.33 18.63 14.57
C VAL A 154 9.25 19.99 13.87
N LYS A 155 10.37 20.48 13.33
CA LYS A 155 10.38 21.67 12.47
C LYS A 155 9.99 21.29 11.04
N LEU A 156 8.86 21.81 10.59
CA LEU A 156 8.30 21.47 9.27
C LEU A 156 8.36 22.64 8.30
N PRO A 157 8.43 22.38 6.98
CA PRO A 157 8.32 23.42 5.97
C PRO A 157 7.04 24.25 6.15
N GLY A 158 7.15 25.57 6.08
CA GLY A 158 6.04 26.52 6.27
C GLY A 158 6.22 27.50 7.42
N GLY A 159 6.90 27.08 8.50
CA GLY A 159 7.40 27.98 9.56
C GLY A 159 6.38 28.79 10.36
N ASP A 160 5.10 28.80 9.97
CA ASP A 160 3.97 29.52 10.58
C ASP A 160 3.06 28.63 11.43
N GLY A 161 3.42 27.34 11.54
CA GLY A 161 2.62 26.34 12.22
C GLY A 161 2.70 26.45 13.74
N GLU A 162 1.58 26.20 14.41
CA GLU A 162 1.58 25.98 15.86
C GLU A 162 2.35 24.68 16.19
N ALA A 163 2.91 24.59 17.41
CA ALA A 163 3.58 23.38 17.89
C ALA A 163 2.65 22.14 17.87
N PHE A 164 1.33 22.37 17.91
CA PHE A 164 0.32 21.33 17.83
C PHE A 164 -0.52 21.47 16.56
N TRP A 165 -0.48 20.45 15.71
CA TRP A 165 -1.36 20.34 14.56
C TRP A 165 -2.74 19.82 14.98
N LEU A 166 -3.81 20.36 14.40
CA LEU A 166 -5.18 19.85 14.58
C LEU A 166 -5.48 18.75 13.56
N TYR A 167 -4.89 18.85 12.37
CA TYR A 167 -5.08 17.90 11.29
C TYR A 167 -3.75 17.54 10.64
N HIS A 168 -3.41 16.26 10.70
CA HIS A 168 -2.30 15.64 9.97
C HIS A 168 -2.80 14.83 8.77
N ALA A 169 -2.44 15.26 7.57
CA ALA A 169 -2.62 14.51 6.32
C ALA A 169 -1.43 13.56 6.10
N GLY A 170 -1.53 12.41 6.77
CA GLY A 170 -0.61 11.29 6.66
C GLY A 170 -0.90 10.37 5.47
N VAL A 171 -0.34 9.16 5.52
CA VAL A 171 -0.40 8.20 4.41
C VAL A 171 -1.83 7.79 4.03
N LEU A 172 -2.78 7.71 4.98
CA LEU A 172 -4.17 7.35 4.65
C LEU A 172 -4.90 8.49 3.92
N TYR A 173 -4.56 9.75 4.20
CA TYR A 173 -5.05 10.87 3.40
C TYR A 173 -4.57 10.74 1.95
N GLY A 174 -3.26 10.54 1.75
CA GLY A 174 -2.69 10.41 0.40
C GLY A 174 -3.28 9.22 -0.36
N LEU A 175 -3.39 8.05 0.27
CA LEU A 175 -4.03 6.85 -0.32
C LEU A 175 -5.50 7.11 -0.65
N GLY A 176 -6.26 7.72 0.26
CA GLY A 176 -7.67 8.01 0.04
C GLY A 176 -7.90 9.03 -1.08
N ALA A 177 -7.17 10.14 -1.07
CA ALA A 177 -7.28 11.21 -2.07
C ALA A 177 -6.87 10.73 -3.47
N THR A 178 -5.76 10.01 -3.58
CA THR A 178 -5.32 9.45 -4.87
C THR A 178 -6.25 8.32 -5.34
N MET A 179 -6.83 7.50 -4.44
CA MET A 179 -7.84 6.50 -4.79
C MET A 179 -9.08 7.13 -5.42
N ILE A 180 -9.57 8.24 -4.86
CA ILE A 180 -10.72 8.98 -5.39
C ILE A 180 -10.43 9.45 -6.82
N VAL A 181 -9.28 10.09 -7.05
CA VAL A 181 -8.90 10.61 -8.37
C VAL A 181 -8.63 9.48 -9.37
N ALA A 182 -7.86 8.46 -8.97
CA ALA A 182 -7.49 7.35 -9.83
C ALA A 182 -8.70 6.48 -10.25
N ALA A 183 -9.80 6.48 -9.49
CA ALA A 183 -11.02 5.76 -9.85
C ALA A 183 -11.59 6.18 -11.21
N PHE A 184 -11.45 7.46 -11.59
CA PHE A 184 -11.89 7.99 -12.89
C PHE A 184 -10.99 7.51 -14.05
N GLY A 185 -9.73 7.17 -13.76
CA GLY A 185 -8.74 6.73 -14.74
C GLY A 185 -8.67 5.22 -14.97
N LEU A 186 -9.49 4.40 -14.28
CA LEU A 186 -9.34 2.93 -14.30
C LEU A 186 -9.52 2.28 -15.68
N ASN A 187 -10.29 2.90 -16.58
CA ASN A 187 -10.55 2.38 -17.92
C ASN A 187 -9.62 2.96 -18.99
N LEU A 188 -8.67 3.82 -18.61
CA LEU A 188 -7.70 4.37 -19.55
C LEU A 188 -6.75 3.27 -20.04
N ASP A 189 -6.33 3.37 -21.29
CA ASP A 189 -5.32 2.46 -21.81
C ASP A 189 -3.96 2.69 -21.12
N SER A 190 -3.11 1.66 -21.15
CA SER A 190 -1.84 1.69 -20.44
C SER A 190 -0.88 2.79 -20.92
N LYS A 191 -1.00 3.27 -22.17
CA LYS A 191 -0.14 4.34 -22.71
C LYS A 191 -0.55 5.69 -22.14
N VAL A 192 -1.85 5.97 -22.09
CA VAL A 192 -2.38 7.19 -21.47
C VAL A 192 -2.07 7.20 -19.98
N LEU A 193 -2.26 6.08 -19.28
CA LEU A 193 -1.88 5.96 -17.86
C LEU A 193 -0.38 6.18 -17.65
N ALA A 194 0.47 5.64 -18.53
CA ALA A 194 1.92 5.84 -18.44
C ALA A 194 2.29 7.32 -18.66
N ALA A 195 1.69 7.98 -19.65
CA ALA A 195 1.90 9.39 -19.91
C ALA A 195 1.45 10.27 -18.73
N VAL A 196 0.25 10.04 -18.19
CA VAL A 196 -0.27 10.80 -17.04
C VAL A 196 0.56 10.52 -15.78
N SER A 197 0.96 9.27 -15.53
CA SER A 197 1.79 8.92 -14.37
C SER A 197 3.17 9.55 -14.47
N GLY A 198 3.80 9.49 -15.65
CA GLY A 198 5.09 10.16 -15.91
C GLY A 198 4.98 11.67 -15.78
N ALA A 199 3.95 12.27 -16.37
CA ALA A 199 3.72 13.71 -16.31
C ALA A 199 3.50 14.21 -14.88
N THR A 200 2.74 13.48 -14.05
CA THR A 200 2.53 13.84 -12.64
C THR A 200 3.82 13.75 -11.84
N ILE A 201 4.63 12.70 -12.02
CA ILE A 201 5.94 12.56 -11.37
C ILE A 201 6.88 13.71 -11.77
N LEU A 202 6.96 14.02 -13.07
CA LEU A 202 7.81 15.10 -13.56
C LEU A 202 7.29 16.48 -13.15
N ALA A 203 5.98 16.70 -13.13
CA ALA A 203 5.37 17.95 -12.70
C ALA A 203 5.74 18.26 -11.24
N VAL A 204 5.83 17.26 -10.37
CA VAL A 204 6.27 17.45 -8.98
C VAL A 204 7.71 17.95 -8.94
N GLN A 205 8.59 17.36 -9.75
CA GLN A 205 9.99 17.81 -9.82
C GLN A 205 10.12 19.26 -10.32
N LEU A 206 9.23 19.70 -11.21
CA LEU A 206 9.27 21.02 -11.85
C LEU A 206 8.54 22.11 -11.06
N LEU A 207 7.44 21.76 -10.39
CA LEU A 207 6.56 22.71 -9.71
C LEU A 207 6.90 22.88 -8.23
N MET A 208 7.72 22.01 -7.66
CA MET A 208 8.17 22.18 -6.29
C MET A 208 8.95 23.48 -6.15
N PRO A 209 8.69 24.29 -5.10
CA PRO A 209 9.43 25.52 -4.87
C PRO A 209 10.93 25.26 -4.70
N SER A 210 11.74 26.30 -4.80
CA SER A 210 13.18 26.21 -4.52
C SER A 210 13.45 26.22 -3.01
N PRO A 211 14.50 25.55 -2.48
CA PRO A 211 14.67 25.33 -1.03
C PRO A 211 14.64 26.61 -0.19
N GLU A 212 15.03 27.74 -0.76
CA GLU A 212 14.99 29.06 -0.12
C GLU A 212 13.56 29.50 0.23
N LYS A 213 12.55 28.92 -0.42
CA LYS A 213 11.12 29.19 -0.20
C LYS A 213 10.48 28.23 0.81
N VAL A 214 11.25 27.36 1.47
CA VAL A 214 10.73 26.36 2.41
C VAL A 214 9.92 26.95 3.57
N ALA A 215 10.25 28.17 3.99
CA ALA A 215 9.59 28.88 5.10
C ALA A 215 8.31 29.62 4.69
N ILE A 216 7.90 29.57 3.40
CA ILE A 216 6.68 30.25 2.95
C ILE A 216 5.44 29.48 3.47
N PRO A 217 4.46 30.17 4.08
CA PRO A 217 3.19 29.58 4.46
C PRO A 217 2.29 29.46 3.23
N TYR A 218 2.38 28.33 2.53
CA TYR A 218 1.51 28.04 1.38
C TYR A 218 0.05 27.87 1.82
N SER A 219 -0.90 28.09 0.91
CA SER A 219 -2.33 27.90 1.23
C SER A 219 -2.63 26.43 1.61
N PRO A 220 -3.64 26.17 2.47
CA PRO A 220 -4.07 24.82 2.81
C PRO A 220 -4.33 23.91 1.59
N LEU A 221 -4.89 24.47 0.51
CA LEU A 221 -5.13 23.74 -0.72
C LEU A 221 -3.82 23.33 -1.41
N ALA A 222 -2.84 24.25 -1.48
CA ALA A 222 -1.52 23.93 -2.03
C ALA A 222 -0.81 22.84 -1.19
N ARG A 223 -1.00 22.87 0.14
CA ARG A 223 -0.47 21.82 1.04
C ARG A 223 -1.08 20.46 0.74
N LEU A 224 -2.40 20.38 0.64
CA LEU A 224 -3.13 19.14 0.38
C LEU A 224 -2.83 18.57 -1.01
N LEU A 225 -2.63 19.42 -2.03
CA LEU A 225 -2.48 18.97 -3.41
C LEU A 225 -1.03 18.69 -3.83
N LEU A 226 -0.06 19.48 -3.38
CA LEU A 226 1.30 19.44 -3.95
C LEU A 226 2.43 19.57 -2.94
N ILE A 227 2.40 20.58 -2.07
CA ILE A 227 3.57 21.01 -1.29
C ILE A 227 3.47 20.46 0.13
N PRO A 228 4.28 19.48 0.55
CA PRO A 228 4.23 18.99 1.92
C PRO A 228 4.80 20.04 2.90
N GLY A 229 4.40 19.93 4.15
CA GLY A 229 4.74 20.88 5.21
C GLY A 229 3.53 21.24 6.07
N GLN A 230 3.62 22.36 6.77
CA GLN A 230 2.61 22.84 7.70
C GLN A 230 2.17 24.27 7.33
N THR A 231 0.89 24.56 7.56
CA THR A 231 0.32 25.91 7.52
C THR A 231 -0.72 26.00 8.62
N GLY A 232 -0.50 26.87 9.61
CA GLY A 232 -1.31 26.92 10.83
C GLY A 232 -1.42 25.54 11.50
N ARG A 233 -2.67 25.04 11.63
CA ARG A 233 -2.97 23.74 12.29
C ARG A 233 -3.06 22.55 11.32
N LEU A 234 -2.79 22.76 10.03
CA LEU A 234 -2.78 21.74 8.98
C LEU A 234 -1.34 21.31 8.68
N GLN A 235 -1.05 20.03 8.86
CA GLN A 235 0.21 19.39 8.54
C GLN A 235 0.00 18.37 7.42
N VAL A 236 0.83 18.34 6.38
CA VAL A 236 0.68 17.45 5.22
C VAL A 236 2.00 16.81 4.85
N TYR A 237 2.06 15.48 4.89
CA TYR A 237 3.23 14.69 4.46
C TYR A 237 2.98 14.03 3.11
N TYR A 238 1.72 13.69 2.83
CA TYR A 238 1.31 12.94 1.64
C TYR A 238 0.33 13.75 0.77
N PRO A 239 0.76 14.88 0.18
CA PRO A 239 -0.07 15.65 -0.75
C PRO A 239 -0.54 14.78 -1.93
N LEU A 240 -1.69 15.08 -2.52
CA LEU A 240 -2.31 14.21 -3.54
C LEU A 240 -1.41 13.97 -4.75
N LEU A 241 -0.97 15.04 -5.41
CA LEU A 241 -0.34 14.98 -6.74
C LEU A 241 0.99 14.19 -6.75
N PRO A 242 1.90 14.36 -5.76
CA PRO A 242 3.16 13.62 -5.73
C PRO A 242 3.05 12.10 -5.67
N TRP A 243 1.93 11.57 -5.16
CA TRP A 243 1.74 10.13 -5.01
C TRP A 243 0.83 9.53 -6.08
N LEU A 244 0.15 10.36 -6.89
CA LEU A 244 -0.82 9.90 -7.89
C LEU A 244 -0.18 9.06 -9.00
N GLY A 245 1.01 9.43 -9.48
CA GLY A 245 1.72 8.69 -10.52
C GLY A 245 2.03 7.24 -10.13
N LEU A 246 2.33 7.00 -8.85
CA LEU A 246 2.60 5.66 -8.31
C LEU A 246 1.36 4.76 -8.35
N VAL A 247 0.17 5.34 -8.12
CA VAL A 247 -1.10 4.62 -8.25
C VAL A 247 -1.34 4.24 -9.72
N GLY A 248 -1.08 5.15 -10.65
CA GLY A 248 -1.18 4.89 -12.09
C GLY A 248 -0.23 3.78 -12.56
N MET A 249 1.03 3.77 -12.10
CA MET A 249 1.97 2.67 -12.34
C MET A 249 1.43 1.33 -11.81
N GLY A 250 0.81 1.35 -10.62
CA GLY A 250 0.13 0.21 -10.03
C GLY A 250 -1.02 -0.32 -10.89
N ILE A 251 -1.84 0.58 -11.44
CA ILE A 251 -2.94 0.22 -12.36
C ILE A 251 -2.39 -0.43 -13.62
N ILE A 252 -1.34 0.13 -14.24
CA ILE A 252 -0.70 -0.44 -15.44
C ILE A 252 -0.20 -1.86 -15.15
N PHE A 253 0.47 -2.06 -14.01
CA PHE A 253 0.94 -3.38 -13.61
C PHE A 253 -0.21 -4.36 -13.39
N GLY A 254 -1.31 -3.92 -12.77
CA GLY A 254 -2.52 -4.71 -12.62
C GLY A 254 -3.17 -5.09 -13.94
N GLN A 255 -3.19 -4.19 -14.94
CA GLN A 255 -3.64 -4.50 -16.30
C GLN A 255 -2.75 -5.60 -16.94
N GLN A 256 -1.44 -5.58 -16.71
CA GLN A 256 -0.55 -6.65 -17.18
C GLN A 256 -0.82 -7.98 -16.47
N LEU A 257 -1.08 -7.96 -15.16
CA LEU A 257 -1.44 -9.17 -14.41
C LEU A 257 -2.74 -9.82 -14.91
N LEU A 258 -3.72 -9.01 -15.33
CA LEU A 258 -4.97 -9.49 -15.92
C LEU A 258 -4.74 -10.16 -17.28
N ARG A 259 -3.79 -9.66 -18.08
CA ARG A 259 -3.44 -10.22 -19.40
C ARG A 259 -2.60 -11.48 -19.28
N ASP A 260 -1.47 -11.40 -18.58
CA ASP A 260 -0.55 -12.51 -18.37
C ASP A 260 0.27 -12.29 -17.09
N ARG A 261 -0.02 -13.09 -16.07
CA ARG A 261 0.65 -13.00 -14.77
C ARG A 261 2.15 -13.28 -14.85
N LYS A 262 2.56 -14.30 -15.62
CA LYS A 262 3.97 -14.69 -15.71
C LYS A 262 4.77 -13.56 -16.35
N ARG A 263 4.25 -13.03 -17.45
CA ARG A 263 4.87 -11.92 -18.19
C ARG A 263 4.88 -10.62 -17.38
N ALA A 264 3.81 -10.33 -16.63
CA ALA A 264 3.76 -9.18 -15.73
C ALA A 264 4.88 -9.21 -14.69
N TYR A 265 5.12 -10.36 -14.02
CA TYR A 265 6.24 -10.46 -13.07
C TYR A 265 7.61 -10.37 -13.74
N GLN A 266 7.77 -10.89 -14.97
CA GLN A 266 9.01 -10.68 -15.74
C GLN A 266 9.23 -9.19 -16.03
N TYR A 267 8.18 -8.45 -16.40
CA TYR A 267 8.26 -7.00 -16.55
C TYR A 267 8.59 -6.29 -15.25
N ALA A 268 8.08 -6.75 -14.10
CA ALA A 268 8.48 -6.22 -12.80
C ALA A 268 10.00 -6.33 -12.59
N LEU A 269 10.61 -7.49 -12.89
CA LEU A 269 12.07 -7.62 -12.82
C LEU A 269 12.78 -6.65 -13.77
N ILE A 270 12.37 -6.59 -15.05
CA ILE A 270 13.02 -5.76 -16.07
C ILE A 270 12.94 -4.28 -15.71
N PHE A 271 11.74 -3.76 -15.41
CA PHE A 271 11.56 -2.37 -15.02
C PHE A 271 12.19 -2.08 -13.66
N GLY A 272 12.15 -3.04 -12.73
CA GLY A 272 12.81 -2.92 -11.45
C GLY A 272 14.31 -2.68 -11.59
N LEU A 273 14.99 -3.52 -12.37
CA LEU A 273 16.42 -3.36 -12.70
C LEU A 273 16.69 -2.08 -13.49
N ALA A 274 15.84 -1.74 -14.47
CA ALA A 274 16.00 -0.53 -15.26
C ALA A 274 15.88 0.74 -14.40
N PHE A 275 14.95 0.78 -13.44
CA PHE A 275 14.81 1.90 -12.52
C PHE A 275 15.98 2.02 -11.56
N LEU A 276 16.51 0.90 -11.04
CA LEU A 276 17.71 0.94 -10.20
C LEU A 276 18.96 1.35 -10.97
N LEU A 277 19.10 0.89 -12.22
CA LEU A 277 20.18 1.32 -13.11
C LEU A 277 20.08 2.81 -13.41
N LEU A 278 18.88 3.30 -13.74
CA LEU A 278 18.64 4.72 -13.99
C LEU A 278 18.90 5.56 -12.74
N PHE A 279 18.44 5.12 -11.57
CA PHE A 279 18.77 5.76 -10.28
C PHE A 279 20.28 5.86 -10.08
N GLY A 280 21.02 4.75 -10.24
CA GLY A 280 22.46 4.73 -10.08
C GLY A 280 23.19 5.64 -11.08
N ALA A 281 22.80 5.58 -12.35
CA ALA A 281 23.38 6.42 -13.40
C ALA A 281 23.09 7.90 -13.17
N MET A 282 21.84 8.28 -12.88
CA MET A 282 21.48 9.67 -12.62
C MET A 282 22.21 10.24 -11.41
N ARG A 283 22.31 9.48 -10.31
CA ARG A 283 23.05 9.87 -9.09
C ARG A 283 24.55 9.95 -9.32
N TYR A 284 25.13 9.05 -10.13
CA TYR A 284 26.57 9.02 -10.35
C TYR A 284 27.04 10.13 -11.29
N PHE A 285 26.35 10.33 -12.41
CA PHE A 285 26.73 11.31 -13.43
C PHE A 285 26.14 12.70 -13.22
N THR A 286 25.03 12.83 -12.48
CA THR A 286 24.32 14.10 -12.29
C THR A 286 23.83 14.25 -10.84
N SER A 287 23.17 15.38 -10.54
CA SER A 287 22.36 15.55 -9.33
C SER A 287 20.87 15.76 -9.68
N ILE A 288 20.45 15.39 -10.89
CA ILE A 288 19.09 15.66 -11.39
C ILE A 288 18.09 14.67 -10.79
N GLY A 289 16.88 15.14 -10.50
CA GLY A 289 15.77 14.29 -10.05
C GLY A 289 15.71 14.07 -8.54
N ASP A 290 16.60 14.70 -7.78
CA ASP A 290 16.44 14.90 -6.35
C ASP A 290 16.38 16.42 -6.05
N PHE A 291 15.75 16.80 -4.94
CA PHE A 291 15.68 18.19 -4.49
C PHE A 291 16.95 18.63 -3.76
N HIS A 292 17.80 17.66 -3.40
CA HIS A 292 19.10 17.88 -2.78
C HIS A 292 20.23 17.45 -3.70
N PRO A 293 21.39 18.12 -3.67
CA PRO A 293 22.59 17.61 -4.31
C PRO A 293 22.96 16.23 -3.73
N VAL A 294 23.46 15.33 -4.57
CA VAL A 294 23.94 14.03 -4.10
C VAL A 294 25.23 14.18 -3.29
N ASP A 295 25.24 13.63 -2.08
CA ASP A 295 26.47 13.45 -1.32
C ASP A 295 27.19 12.19 -1.81
N LYS A 296 28.36 12.36 -2.42
CA LYS A 296 29.21 11.26 -2.92
C LYS A 296 30.34 10.88 -1.96
N SER A 297 30.45 11.53 -0.80
CA SER A 297 31.50 11.26 0.18
C SER A 297 31.29 9.93 0.92
N SER A 298 30.05 9.42 0.95
CA SER A 298 29.71 8.17 1.61
C SER A 298 28.63 7.41 0.84
N TRP A 299 28.60 6.08 1.00
CA TRP A 299 27.53 5.26 0.42
C TRP A 299 26.15 5.57 1.04
N MET A 300 26.11 6.01 2.31
CA MET A 300 24.88 6.45 2.99
C MET A 300 24.36 7.74 2.35
N GLY A 301 25.23 8.74 2.14
CA GLY A 301 24.90 9.97 1.42
C GLY A 301 24.43 9.70 -0.01
N PHE A 302 25.09 8.79 -0.71
CA PHE A 302 24.73 8.40 -2.07
C PHE A 302 23.36 7.72 -2.16
N LEU A 303 22.90 7.05 -1.10
CA LEU A 303 21.60 6.38 -1.03
C LEU A 303 20.52 7.23 -0.33
N ASN A 304 20.90 8.33 0.32
CA ASN A 304 19.98 9.25 0.99
C ASN A 304 19.21 10.08 -0.06
N VAL A 305 17.88 10.02 -0.03
CA VAL A 305 16.98 10.57 -1.05
C VAL A 305 15.86 11.38 -0.39
N THR A 306 15.35 12.40 -1.08
CA THR A 306 14.20 13.17 -0.59
C THR A 306 12.88 12.39 -0.70
N LYS A 307 12.18 12.22 0.43
CA LYS A 307 10.91 11.49 0.54
C LYS A 307 9.68 12.41 0.48
N TYR A 308 9.80 13.65 0.95
CA TYR A 308 8.68 14.57 1.11
C TYR A 308 8.88 15.88 0.32
N PRO A 309 8.22 16.02 -0.86
CA PRO A 309 7.48 14.99 -1.58
C PRO A 309 8.45 13.97 -2.20
N PRO A 310 7.95 12.82 -2.69
CA PRO A 310 8.84 11.80 -3.25
C PRO A 310 9.55 12.37 -4.49
N SER A 311 10.88 12.49 -4.42
CA SER A 311 11.68 12.88 -5.57
C SER A 311 11.67 11.81 -6.65
N LEU A 312 12.08 12.15 -7.88
CA LEU A 312 12.23 11.15 -8.94
C LEU A 312 13.23 10.05 -8.51
N MET A 313 14.33 10.42 -7.84
CA MET A 313 15.31 9.46 -7.32
C MET A 313 14.71 8.55 -6.25
N PHE A 314 13.91 9.09 -5.33
CA PHE A 314 13.19 8.30 -4.34
C PHE A 314 12.24 7.29 -4.99
N ILE A 315 11.49 7.71 -6.02
CA ILE A 315 10.56 6.85 -6.75
C ILE A 315 11.29 5.74 -7.49
N LEU A 316 12.34 6.06 -8.27
CA LEU A 316 13.11 5.07 -9.02
C LEU A 316 13.72 4.01 -8.11
N LEU A 317 14.31 4.43 -6.99
CA LEU A 317 14.89 3.53 -6.01
C LEU A 317 13.84 2.61 -5.39
N THR A 318 12.80 3.19 -4.81
CA THR A 318 11.82 2.45 -4.00
C THR A 318 10.89 1.59 -4.84
N ILE A 319 10.42 2.06 -6.00
CA ILE A 319 9.63 1.26 -6.92
C ILE A 319 10.50 0.21 -7.61
N GLY A 320 11.75 0.53 -7.95
CA GLY A 320 12.71 -0.45 -8.47
C GLY A 320 12.86 -1.66 -7.54
N LEU A 321 13.11 -1.40 -6.25
CA LEU A 321 13.21 -2.43 -5.21
C LEU A 321 11.88 -3.19 -5.02
N ASN A 322 10.74 -2.50 -4.94
CA ASN A 322 9.44 -3.14 -4.78
C ASN A 322 9.11 -4.10 -5.95
N LEU A 323 9.42 -3.72 -7.19
CA LEU A 323 9.19 -4.56 -8.36
C LEU A 323 10.09 -5.81 -8.39
N ILE A 324 11.37 -5.68 -8.00
CA ILE A 324 12.29 -6.82 -7.88
C ILE A 324 11.83 -7.77 -6.76
N LEU A 325 11.45 -7.23 -5.60
CA LEU A 325 10.88 -8.03 -4.49
C LEU A 325 9.63 -8.76 -4.95
N LEU A 326 8.76 -8.10 -5.73
CA LEU A 326 7.54 -8.71 -6.24
C LEU A 326 7.84 -9.89 -7.18
N TYR A 327 8.84 -9.76 -8.06
CA TYR A 327 9.31 -10.86 -8.90
C TYR A 327 9.87 -12.02 -8.05
N GLY A 328 10.70 -11.71 -7.04
CA GLY A 328 11.26 -12.71 -6.13
C GLY A 328 10.18 -13.49 -5.38
N LEU A 329 9.17 -12.80 -4.86
CA LEU A 329 8.01 -13.39 -4.19
C LEU A 329 7.17 -14.23 -5.15
N ALA A 330 7.02 -13.80 -6.41
CA ALA A 330 6.35 -14.60 -7.44
C ALA A 330 7.12 -15.90 -7.76
N LYS A 331 8.45 -15.85 -7.79
CA LYS A 331 9.31 -17.02 -8.01
C LYS A 331 9.31 -18.00 -6.83
N ALA A 332 9.10 -17.51 -5.61
CA ALA A 332 8.98 -18.36 -4.43
C ALA A 332 7.79 -19.34 -4.51
N GLY A 333 6.74 -19.00 -5.28
CA GLY A 333 5.62 -19.90 -5.60
C GLY A 333 4.98 -20.48 -4.34
N ASP A 334 4.82 -21.81 -4.31
CA ASP A 334 4.16 -22.52 -3.21
C ASP A 334 4.91 -22.40 -1.87
N ARG A 335 6.24 -22.16 -1.90
CA ARG A 335 7.01 -21.94 -0.65
C ARG A 335 6.51 -20.71 0.12
N LEU A 336 5.94 -19.73 -0.57
CA LEU A 336 5.36 -18.55 0.05
C LEU A 336 4.12 -18.89 0.89
N ALA A 337 3.36 -19.91 0.50
CA ALA A 337 2.21 -20.38 1.27
C ALA A 337 2.63 -21.03 2.59
N THR A 338 3.79 -21.70 2.61
CA THR A 338 4.31 -22.38 3.81
C THR A 338 5.11 -21.44 4.71
N TRP A 339 6.16 -20.80 4.17
CA TRP A 339 7.11 -19.99 4.95
C TRP A 339 6.70 -18.53 5.07
N GLY A 340 5.88 -18.03 4.14
CA GLY A 340 5.40 -16.65 4.12
C GLY A 340 4.10 -16.42 4.88
N ALA A 341 3.62 -17.39 5.66
CA ALA A 341 2.32 -17.31 6.33
C ALA A 341 2.13 -16.03 7.19
N PRO A 342 3.13 -15.56 7.96
CA PRO A 342 3.02 -14.28 8.67
C PRO A 342 2.81 -13.08 7.74
N LEU A 343 3.64 -12.97 6.69
CA LEU A 343 3.55 -11.87 5.72
C LEU A 343 2.20 -11.89 4.98
N LEU A 344 1.75 -13.07 4.56
CA LEU A 344 0.44 -13.23 3.92
C LEU A 344 -0.69 -12.82 4.86
N THR A 345 -0.58 -13.12 6.15
CA THR A 345 -1.58 -12.76 7.16
C THR A 345 -1.66 -11.25 7.31
N PHE A 346 -0.52 -10.59 7.59
CA PHE A 346 -0.47 -9.13 7.73
C PHE A 346 -0.92 -8.42 6.45
N GLY A 347 -0.46 -8.86 5.29
CA GLY A 347 -0.80 -8.25 4.00
C GLY A 347 -2.28 -8.34 3.63
N ARG A 348 -3.01 -9.38 4.06
CA ARG A 348 -4.44 -9.52 3.78
C ARG A 348 -5.32 -8.54 4.55
N VAL A 349 -4.84 -8.07 5.70
CA VAL A 349 -5.58 -7.18 6.61
C VAL A 349 -4.79 -5.92 6.94
N ALA A 350 -4.02 -5.42 5.96
CA ALA A 350 -3.06 -4.34 6.12
C ALA A 350 -3.64 -3.08 6.80
N LEU A 351 -4.86 -2.65 6.48
CA LEU A 351 -5.46 -1.48 7.14
C LEU A 351 -5.75 -1.73 8.63
N PHE A 352 -6.21 -2.92 8.99
CA PHE A 352 -6.43 -3.30 10.39
C PHE A 352 -5.11 -3.33 11.15
N PHE A 353 -4.09 -3.98 10.59
CA PHE A 353 -2.73 -3.96 11.15
C PHE A 353 -2.25 -2.50 11.29
N TYR A 354 -2.41 -1.67 10.25
CA TYR A 354 -1.99 -0.27 10.25
C TYR A 354 -2.63 0.52 11.40
N VAL A 355 -3.92 0.35 11.67
CA VAL A 355 -4.56 1.05 12.78
C VAL A 355 -4.08 0.50 14.13
N VAL A 356 -4.14 -0.82 14.32
CA VAL A 356 -3.87 -1.43 15.64
C VAL A 356 -2.42 -1.27 16.06
N HIS A 357 -1.46 -1.39 15.14
CA HIS A 357 -0.04 -1.28 15.51
C HIS A 357 0.34 0.13 16.00
N LEU A 358 -0.30 1.20 15.48
CA LEU A 358 -0.02 2.56 15.95
C LEU A 358 -0.39 2.72 17.42
N TYR A 359 -1.57 2.24 17.81
CA TYR A 359 -1.98 2.25 19.22
C TYR A 359 -1.12 1.31 20.07
N LEU A 360 -0.81 0.11 19.58
CA LEU A 360 0.02 -0.84 20.30
C LEU A 360 1.40 -0.25 20.63
N TYR A 361 2.12 0.25 19.62
CA TYR A 361 3.44 0.85 19.84
C TYR A 361 3.36 2.19 20.56
N GLY A 362 2.30 2.97 20.36
CA GLY A 362 2.04 4.20 21.12
C GLY A 362 1.93 3.92 22.62
N PHE A 363 1.11 2.95 23.03
CA PHE A 363 0.99 2.58 24.43
C PHE A 363 2.27 1.95 25.00
N ILE A 364 3.01 1.17 24.21
CA ILE A 364 4.33 0.66 24.64
C ILE A 364 5.29 1.83 24.84
N GLY A 365 5.34 2.80 23.91
CA GLY A 365 6.20 3.98 23.99
C GLY A 365 5.87 4.89 25.17
N LEU A 366 4.59 5.03 25.54
CA LEU A 366 4.18 5.74 26.76
C LEU A 366 4.67 5.05 28.03
N ALA A 367 4.70 3.70 28.05
CA ALA A 367 5.17 2.94 29.20
C ALA A 367 6.71 2.84 29.25
N ILE A 368 7.37 2.84 28.09
CA ILE A 368 8.80 2.60 27.93
C ILE A 368 9.36 3.57 26.86
N PRO A 369 9.48 4.87 27.18
CA PRO A 369 10.04 5.86 26.28
C PRO A 369 11.58 5.80 26.22
N ASP A 370 12.15 6.55 25.29
CA ASP A 370 13.58 6.84 25.17
C ASP A 370 14.50 5.62 25.09
N VAL A 371 14.03 4.54 24.45
CA VAL A 371 14.84 3.33 24.24
C VAL A 371 15.91 3.59 23.18
N SER A 372 17.04 2.88 23.29
CA SER A 372 18.06 2.92 22.24
C SER A 372 17.55 2.28 20.94
N LEU A 373 18.14 2.68 19.80
CA LEU A 373 17.80 2.08 18.50
C LEU A 373 17.91 0.54 18.50
N ALA A 374 18.88 -0.02 19.23
CA ALA A 374 19.04 -1.47 19.35
C ALA A 374 17.82 -2.15 20.01
N MET A 375 17.16 -1.46 20.95
CA MET A 375 15.96 -1.97 21.62
C MET A 375 14.69 -1.84 20.77
N VAL A 376 14.70 -1.05 19.70
CA VAL A 376 13.55 -0.95 18.77
C VAL A 376 13.23 -2.30 18.12
N TYR A 377 14.23 -3.09 17.75
CA TYR A 377 14.02 -4.38 17.08
C TYR A 377 13.30 -5.43 17.94
N PRO A 378 13.73 -5.74 19.19
CA PRO A 378 13.00 -6.69 20.02
C PRO A 378 11.59 -6.19 20.35
N TRP A 379 11.38 -4.89 20.57
CA TRP A 379 10.04 -4.35 20.79
C TRP A 379 9.14 -4.41 19.56
N CYS A 380 9.69 -4.15 18.37
CA CYS A 380 8.98 -4.38 17.11
C CYS A 380 8.59 -5.86 16.97
N LEU A 381 9.49 -6.79 17.29
CA LEU A 381 9.17 -8.22 17.27
C LEU A 381 8.04 -8.58 18.24
N VAL A 382 8.08 -8.07 19.48
CA VAL A 382 6.99 -8.27 20.46
C VAL A 382 5.65 -7.77 19.89
N GLY A 383 5.63 -6.56 19.32
CA GLY A 383 4.43 -6.02 18.70
C GLY A 383 3.91 -6.88 17.55
N LEU A 384 4.79 -7.38 16.68
CA LEU A 384 4.43 -8.29 15.58
C LEU A 384 3.85 -9.61 16.09
N LEU A 385 4.42 -10.19 17.15
CA LEU A 385 3.92 -11.43 17.77
C LEU A 385 2.52 -11.24 18.37
N LEU A 386 2.23 -10.09 18.97
CA LEU A 386 0.91 -9.75 19.47
C LEU A 386 -0.09 -9.47 18.34
N LEU A 387 0.33 -8.80 17.27
CA LEU A 387 -0.51 -8.47 16.12
C LEU A 387 -0.88 -9.68 15.28
N TYR A 388 -0.04 -10.72 15.25
CA TYR A 388 -0.26 -11.91 14.43
C TYR A 388 -1.60 -12.62 14.71
N PRO A 389 -1.91 -13.07 15.94
CA PRO A 389 -3.21 -13.69 16.24
C PRO A 389 -4.39 -12.74 16.01
N LEU A 390 -4.23 -11.44 16.28
CA LEU A 390 -5.27 -10.43 16.01
C LEU A 390 -5.59 -10.31 14.52
N CYS A 391 -4.56 -10.35 13.67
CA CYS A 391 -4.73 -10.32 12.22
C CYS A 391 -5.39 -11.59 11.68
N ILE A 392 -5.09 -12.76 12.26
CA ILE A 392 -5.78 -14.01 11.94
C ILE A 392 -7.26 -13.90 12.30
N TRP A 393 -7.55 -13.48 13.53
CA TRP A 393 -8.92 -13.30 14.02
C TRP A 393 -9.71 -12.34 13.13
N TYR A 394 -9.18 -11.15 12.85
CA TYR A 394 -9.85 -10.16 12.00
C TYR A 394 -10.03 -10.68 10.56
N GLY A 395 -9.05 -11.41 10.04
CA GLY A 395 -9.13 -12.05 8.72
C GLY A 395 -10.26 -13.08 8.63
N ASN A 396 -10.49 -13.85 9.70
CA ASN A 396 -11.58 -14.83 9.79
C ASN A 396 -12.94 -14.14 9.94
N PHE A 397 -13.03 -13.15 10.84
CA PHE A 397 -14.22 -12.31 11.02
C PHE A 397 -14.66 -11.69 9.69
N LYS A 398 -13.75 -11.03 8.97
CA LYS A 398 -14.04 -10.38 7.69
C LYS A 398 -14.56 -11.36 6.65
N GLN A 399 -14.08 -12.60 6.63
CA GLN A 399 -14.55 -13.62 5.68
C GLN A 399 -16.01 -14.02 5.93
N GLN A 400 -16.46 -13.99 7.19
CA GLN A 400 -17.82 -14.34 7.60
C GLN A 400 -18.82 -13.19 7.40
N THR A 401 -18.37 -11.95 7.17
CA THR A 401 -19.26 -10.80 6.94
C THR A 401 -19.90 -10.83 5.55
N SER A 402 -21.16 -10.36 5.45
CA SER A 402 -21.86 -10.21 4.16
C SER A 402 -21.03 -9.40 3.15
N PRO A 403 -21.04 -9.75 1.84
CA PRO A 403 -20.39 -8.96 0.78
C PRO A 403 -20.82 -7.49 0.72
N GLN A 404 -22.00 -7.15 1.27
CA GLN A 404 -22.54 -5.79 1.31
C GLN A 404 -22.17 -5.02 2.59
N SER A 405 -21.48 -5.66 3.54
CA SER A 405 -21.12 -5.05 4.82
C SER A 405 -20.12 -3.90 4.65
N LEU A 406 -20.20 -2.89 5.52
CA LEU A 406 -19.19 -1.82 5.61
C LEU A 406 -17.77 -2.40 5.84
N TRP A 407 -17.65 -3.53 6.52
CA TRP A 407 -16.37 -4.24 6.72
C TRP A 407 -15.71 -4.71 5.41
N ARG A 408 -16.46 -4.80 4.31
CA ARG A 408 -15.96 -5.12 2.97
C ARG A 408 -15.43 -3.89 2.22
N LEU A 409 -15.62 -2.68 2.75
CA LEU A 409 -14.95 -1.47 2.28
C LEU A 409 -13.48 -1.41 2.70
N PHE A 410 -13.07 -2.20 3.69
CA PHE A 410 -11.70 -2.20 4.22
C PHE A 410 -10.85 -3.28 3.60
#